data_AF-A0AAV4A4W9-F1
#
_entry.id   AF-A0AAV4A4W9-F1
#
_cell.length_a   1.000
_cell.length_b   1.000
_cell.length_c   1.000
_cell.angle_alpha   90.00
_cell.angle_beta   90.00
_cell.angle_gamma   90.00
#
_symmetry.space_group_name_H-M   'P 1'
#
loop_
_entity.id
_entity.type
_entity.pdbx_description
1 polymer ?
#
loop_
_entity_poly.entity_id
_entity_poly.type
_entity_poly.pdbx_seq_one_letter_code
_entity_poly.pdbx_strand_id
1 'polypeptide(L)'
;MFQNVVEDNLDSAHIFLIVRCYGERFTEEDQAKTCGQGSGTEHAVVVLSYGDNFVRNTEDDNLTFSQWCENQSGALADLWTRCEKWALSADNRALDGRFKDYVGADK
;
A
#
# COMPACT_ATOMS: atom_id res chain seq x y z
N MET A 1 -14.67 -2.62 11.86
CA MET A 1 -13.89 -1.48 12.40
C MET A 1 -13.45 -0.54 11.29
N PHE A 2 -12.81 -1.01 10.21
CA PHE A 2 -12.54 -0.18 9.01
C PHE A 2 -13.82 0.35 8.35
N GLN A 3 -14.85 -0.49 8.23
CA GLN A 3 -16.14 -0.09 7.66
C GLN A 3 -16.76 1.14 8.34
N ASN A 4 -16.73 1.19 9.68
CA ASN A 4 -17.29 2.31 10.46
C ASN A 4 -16.46 3.60 10.36
N VAL A 5 -15.14 3.53 10.22
CA VAL A 5 -14.28 4.73 10.11
C VAL A 5 -14.44 5.40 8.74
N VAL A 6 -14.66 4.58 7.70
CA VAL A 6 -14.93 5.04 6.34
C VAL A 6 -16.34 5.65 6.26
N GLU A 7 -17.35 4.97 6.78
CA GLU A 7 -18.75 5.45 6.76
C GLU A 7 -18.96 6.84 7.39
N ASP A 8 -18.22 7.16 8.46
CA ASP A 8 -18.35 8.46 9.16
C ASP A 8 -17.64 9.64 8.44
N ASN A 9 -16.77 9.40 7.45
CA ASN A 9 -15.95 10.46 6.82
C ASN A 9 -15.92 10.44 5.27
N LEU A 10 -16.67 9.55 4.62
CA LEU A 10 -16.67 9.38 3.15
C LEU A 10 -16.95 10.68 2.37
N ASP A 11 -17.78 11.57 2.90
CA ASP A 11 -18.14 12.83 2.21
C ASP A 11 -17.03 13.90 2.27
N SER A 12 -15.95 13.69 3.03
CA SER A 12 -14.86 14.66 3.21
C SER A 12 -13.44 14.10 3.06
N ALA A 13 -13.29 12.76 3.05
CA ALA A 13 -12.02 12.09 2.86
C ALA A 13 -11.66 12.06 1.37
N HIS A 14 -10.58 12.74 1.00
CA HIS A 14 -10.10 12.78 -0.39
C HIS A 14 -9.30 11.52 -0.76
N ILE A 15 -8.60 10.93 0.22
CA ILE A 15 -7.71 9.77 0.02
C ILE A 15 -7.75 8.90 1.28
N PHE A 16 -7.81 7.57 1.10
CA PHE A 16 -7.63 6.58 2.16
C PHE A 16 -6.21 6.02 2.15
N LEU A 17 -5.56 5.92 3.31
CA LEU A 17 -4.24 5.31 3.42
C LEU A 17 -4.37 3.89 3.99
N ILE A 18 -3.92 2.91 3.23
CA ILE A 18 -3.83 1.51 3.64
C ILE A 18 -2.38 1.24 4.05
N VAL A 19 -2.09 1.30 5.34
CA VAL A 19 -0.72 1.13 5.86
C VAL A 19 -0.46 -0.34 6.20
N ARG A 20 0.63 -0.90 5.67
CA ARG A 20 1.10 -2.28 5.92
C ARG A 20 2.60 -2.30 6.13
N CYS A 21 3.09 -3.26 6.91
CA CYS A 21 4.52 -3.46 7.12
C CYS A 21 5.14 -4.30 6.01
N TYR A 22 6.30 -3.89 5.50
CA TYR A 22 7.07 -4.73 4.58
C TYR A 22 7.51 -6.04 5.25
N GLY A 23 7.36 -7.14 4.51
CA GLY A 23 7.67 -8.50 4.98
C GLY A 23 6.56 -9.17 5.79
N GLU A 24 5.47 -8.46 6.11
CA GLU A 24 4.29 -9.10 6.70
C GLU A 24 3.48 -9.82 5.64
N ARG A 25 2.98 -11.01 6.00
CA ARG A 25 2.06 -11.76 5.15
C ARG A 25 0.74 -11.00 5.02
N PHE A 26 0.25 -10.86 3.80
CA PHE A 26 -1.09 -10.35 3.52
C PHE A 26 -1.98 -11.49 3.04
N THR A 27 -3.05 -11.73 3.78
CA THR A 27 -3.97 -12.84 3.54
C THR A 27 -5.29 -12.35 2.94
N GLU A 28 -6.09 -13.27 2.39
CA GLU A 28 -7.45 -12.95 1.92
C GLU A 28 -8.33 -12.40 3.05
N GLU A 29 -8.12 -12.85 4.29
CA GLU A 29 -8.82 -12.33 5.46
C GLU A 29 -8.44 -10.86 5.73
N ASP A 30 -7.16 -10.52 5.57
CA ASP A 30 -6.70 -9.13 5.69
C ASP A 30 -7.29 -8.25 4.58
N GLN A 31 -7.37 -8.78 3.36
CA GLN A 31 -7.97 -8.11 2.23
C GLN A 31 -9.45 -7.81 2.49
N ALA A 32 -10.21 -8.79 2.97
CA ALA A 32 -11.62 -8.64 3.30
C ALA A 32 -11.84 -7.57 4.39
N LYS A 33 -10.94 -7.48 5.38
CA LYS A 33 -10.98 -6.45 6.43
C LYS A 33 -10.61 -5.05 5.91
N THR A 34 -9.72 -4.98 4.93
CA THR A 34 -9.15 -3.73 4.41
C THR A 34 -10.03 -3.08 3.36
N CYS A 35 -10.56 -3.88 2.42
CA CYS A 35 -11.35 -3.39 1.29
C CYS A 35 -12.86 -3.51 1.51
N GLY A 36 -13.31 -4.30 2.49
CA GLY A 36 -14.74 -4.61 2.66
C GLY A 36 -15.38 -5.18 1.39
N GLN A 37 -16.70 -5.02 1.26
CA GLN A 37 -17.46 -5.35 0.04
C GLN A 37 -17.63 -4.16 -0.93
N GLY A 38 -17.01 -2.99 -0.68
CA GLY A 38 -17.38 -1.71 -1.31
C GLY A 38 -16.25 -0.94 -2.00
N SER A 39 -16.67 0.04 -2.80
CA SER A 39 -15.94 0.92 -3.74
C SER A 39 -15.15 2.06 -3.05
N GLY A 40 -14.22 1.72 -2.16
CA GLY A 40 -13.34 2.71 -1.50
C GLY A 40 -11.89 2.65 -1.98
N THR A 41 -11.55 1.65 -2.79
CA THR A 41 -10.15 1.36 -3.16
C THR A 41 -9.65 2.27 -4.28
N GLU A 42 -10.53 2.81 -5.12
CA GLU A 42 -10.21 3.79 -6.17
C GLU A 42 -9.64 5.12 -5.63
N HIS A 43 -9.90 5.42 -4.35
CA HIS A 43 -9.37 6.58 -3.65
C HIS A 43 -8.35 6.18 -2.57
N ALA A 44 -7.84 4.95 -2.62
CA ALA A 44 -6.91 4.44 -1.62
C ALA A 44 -5.48 4.38 -2.16
N VAL A 45 -4.52 4.73 -1.29
CA VAL A 45 -3.09 4.58 -1.53
C VAL A 45 -2.55 3.54 -0.54
N VAL A 46 -1.84 2.54 -1.06
CA VAL A 46 -1.17 1.53 -0.23
C VAL A 46 0.18 2.08 0.23
N VAL A 47 0.42 2.10 1.54
CA VAL A 47 1.70 2.52 2.13
C VAL A 47 2.37 1.32 2.77
N LEU A 48 3.53 0.95 2.27
CA LEU A 48 4.41 -0.06 2.85
C LEU A 48 5.41 0.60 3.80
N SER A 49 5.19 0.45 5.10
CA SER A 49 6.12 0.86 6.15
C SER A 49 7.30 -0.12 6.24
N TYR A 50 8.35 0.29 6.96
CA TYR A 50 9.65 -0.41 6.97
C TYR A 50 10.31 -0.45 5.59
N GLY A 51 10.24 0.66 4.85
CA GLY A 51 10.93 0.82 3.57
C GLY A 51 12.45 0.70 3.67
N ASP A 52 13.04 0.91 4.85
CA ASP A 52 14.44 0.60 5.14
C ASP A 52 14.76 -0.89 4.97
N ASN A 53 13.87 -1.76 5.44
CA ASN A 53 13.98 -3.20 5.25
C ASN A 53 13.79 -3.60 3.79
N PHE A 54 12.90 -2.94 3.06
CA PHE A 54 12.76 -3.16 1.61
C PHE A 54 14.07 -2.90 0.89
N VAL A 55 14.62 -1.68 1.06
CA VAL A 55 15.89 -1.27 0.43
C VAL A 55 17.01 -2.25 0.74
N ARG A 56 17.18 -2.61 2.03
CA ARG A 56 18.23 -3.54 2.43
C ARG A 56 18.06 -4.93 1.83
N ASN A 57 16.83 -5.39 1.66
CA ASN A 57 16.56 -6.73 1.14
C ASN A 57 16.60 -6.81 -0.39
N THR A 58 16.48 -5.68 -1.09
CA THR A 58 16.48 -5.62 -2.57
C THR A 58 17.73 -4.98 -3.17
N GLU A 59 18.67 -4.54 -2.33
CA GLU A 59 19.93 -3.91 -2.75
C GLU A 59 20.73 -4.79 -3.72
N ASP A 60 20.84 -6.10 -3.43
CA ASP A 60 21.56 -7.05 -4.27
C ASP A 60 20.83 -7.38 -5.58
N ASP A 61 19.50 -7.27 -5.59
CA ASP A 61 18.66 -7.61 -6.74
C ASP A 61 18.44 -6.42 -7.70
N ASN A 62 18.88 -5.21 -7.32
CA ASN A 62 18.59 -3.95 -8.04
C ASN A 62 17.09 -3.78 -8.35
N LEU A 63 16.21 -4.29 -7.48
CA LEU A 63 14.78 -4.30 -7.69
C LEU A 63 14.15 -3.00 -7.18
N THR A 64 13.52 -2.24 -8.07
CA THR A 64 12.76 -1.04 -7.68
C THR A 64 11.46 -1.42 -6.96
N PHE A 65 10.92 -0.49 -6.16
CA PHE A 65 9.65 -0.74 -5.48
C PHE A 65 8.49 -1.04 -6.44
N SER A 66 8.45 -0.36 -7.60
CA SER A 66 7.46 -0.64 -8.66
C SER A 66 7.55 -2.07 -9.17
N GLN A 67 8.76 -2.51 -9.53
CA GLN A 67 8.99 -3.88 -10.01
C GLN A 67 8.68 -4.91 -8.91
N TRP A 68 8.98 -4.58 -7.65
CA TRP A 68 8.62 -5.44 -6.53
C TRP A 68 7.11 -5.59 -6.42
N CYS A 69 6.33 -4.50 -6.51
CA CYS A 69 4.86 -4.54 -6.53
C CYS A 69 4.30 -5.37 -7.70
N GLU A 70 4.90 -5.23 -8.89
CA GLU A 70 4.50 -6.00 -10.09
C GLU A 70 4.77 -7.51 -9.95
N ASN A 71 5.78 -7.89 -9.16
CA ASN A 71 6.13 -9.29 -8.92
C ASN A 71 5.28 -9.97 -7.83
N GLN A 72 4.37 -9.23 -7.18
CA GLN A 72 3.54 -9.81 -6.13
C GLN A 72 2.41 -10.66 -6.71
N SER A 73 1.90 -11.59 -5.89
CA SER A 73 0.80 -12.48 -6.26
C SER A 73 -0.22 -12.62 -5.12
N GLY A 74 -1.39 -13.18 -5.44
CA GLY A 74 -2.46 -13.43 -4.48
C GLY A 74 -3.12 -12.14 -3.96
N ALA A 75 -3.62 -12.19 -2.72
CA ALA A 75 -4.44 -11.13 -2.13
C ALA A 75 -3.79 -9.73 -2.17
N LEU A 76 -2.46 -9.66 -2.09
CA LEU A 76 -1.74 -8.41 -2.11
C LEU A 76 -1.65 -7.84 -3.54
N ALA A 77 -1.39 -8.67 -4.56
CA ALA A 77 -1.50 -8.30 -5.99
C ALA A 77 -2.87 -7.72 -6.33
N ASP A 78 -3.92 -8.37 -5.83
CA ASP A 78 -5.29 -7.90 -6.00
C ASP A 78 -5.53 -6.53 -5.34
N LEU A 79 -4.93 -6.30 -4.17
CA LEU A 79 -5.01 -5.00 -3.48
C LEU A 79 -4.39 -3.88 -4.32
N TRP A 80 -3.18 -4.06 -4.86
CA TRP A 80 -2.56 -3.04 -5.72
C TRP A 80 -3.37 -2.73 -6.95
N THR A 81 -3.95 -3.76 -7.57
CA THR A 81 -4.80 -3.59 -8.76
C THR A 81 -6.05 -2.77 -8.42
N ARG A 82 -6.69 -3.05 -7.28
CA ARG A 82 -7.88 -2.33 -6.79
C ARG A 82 -7.60 -0.87 -6.41
N CYS A 83 -6.38 -0.59 -5.97
CA CYS A 83 -5.91 0.77 -5.66
C CYS A 83 -5.29 1.50 -6.85
N GLU A 84 -5.60 1.09 -8.09
CA GLU A 84 -5.05 1.66 -9.33
C GLU A 84 -3.52 1.80 -9.32
N LYS A 85 -2.83 0.85 -8.66
CA LYS A 85 -1.38 0.83 -8.47
C LYS A 85 -0.79 2.02 -7.70
N TRP A 86 -1.60 2.77 -6.96
CA TRP A 86 -1.08 3.79 -6.04
C TRP A 86 -0.44 3.12 -4.82
N ALA A 87 0.89 3.11 -4.80
CA ALA A 87 1.65 2.53 -3.71
C ALA A 87 2.90 3.34 -3.36
N LEU A 88 3.23 3.39 -2.06
CA LEU A 88 4.38 4.13 -1.54
C LEU A 88 5.17 3.25 -0.58
N SER A 89 6.50 3.35 -0.63
CA SER A 89 7.38 2.77 0.40
C SER A 89 7.83 3.87 1.38
N ALA A 90 7.64 3.63 2.67
CA ALA A 90 7.89 4.59 3.73
C ALA A 90 8.88 4.05 4.78
N ASP A 91 9.95 4.81 5.01
CA ASP A 91 10.87 4.62 6.12
C ASP A 91 10.47 5.56 7.26
N ASN A 92 9.70 5.06 8.22
CA ASN A 92 9.17 5.86 9.32
C ASN A 92 10.25 6.37 10.30
N ARG A 93 11.51 5.97 10.14
CA ARG A 93 12.65 6.45 10.95
C ARG A 93 13.42 7.58 10.27
N ALA A 94 13.13 7.87 9.00
CA ALA A 94 13.75 8.96 8.27
C ALA A 94 13.34 10.31 8.88
N LEU A 95 14.31 10.99 9.50
CA LEU A 95 14.09 12.29 10.16
C LEU A 95 13.90 13.45 9.17
N ASP A 96 14.10 13.21 7.87
CA ASP A 96 13.97 14.21 6.81
C ASP A 96 12.59 14.18 6.12
N GLY A 97 11.68 13.31 6.57
CA GLY A 97 10.30 13.24 6.08
C GLY A 97 10.16 12.78 4.63
N ARG A 98 11.17 12.11 4.06
CA ARG A 98 11.15 11.69 2.67
C ARG A 98 10.54 10.31 2.49
N PHE A 99 9.52 10.23 1.63
CA PHE A 99 9.15 8.98 0.99
C PHE A 99 10.25 8.60 0.00
N LYS A 100 10.73 7.36 0.07
CA LYS A 100 11.91 6.93 -0.72
C LYS A 100 11.52 6.56 -2.15
N ASP A 101 10.37 5.89 -2.34
CA ASP A 101 9.89 5.45 -3.65
C ASP A 101 8.36 5.51 -3.74
N TYR A 102 7.85 5.82 -4.93
CA TYR A 102 6.43 5.89 -5.24
C TYR A 102 6.07 5.22 -6.57
N VAL A 103 4.90 4.58 -6.60
CA VAL A 103 4.22 4.09 -7.80
C VAL A 103 2.92 4.87 -7.91
N GLY A 104 2.74 5.59 -9.02
CA GLY A 104 1.49 6.25 -9.37
C GLY A 104 0.96 5.69 -10.67
N ALA A 105 -0.36 5.76 -10.88
CA ALA A 105 -0.95 5.42 -12.17
C ALA A 105 -0.42 6.38 -13.25
N ASP A 106 0.41 5.88 -14.18
CA ASP A 106 0.60 6.54 -15.48
C ASP A 106 -0.75 6.47 -16.20
N LYS A 107 -1.39 7.64 -16.38
CA LYS A 107 -2.66 7.79 -17.09
C LYS A 107 -2.52 7.52 -18.58
#